data_AF-A0A8J3CY51-F1
#
_entry.id   AF-A0A8J3CY51-F1
#
_cell.length_a   1.000
_cell.length_b   1.000
_cell.length_c   1.000
_cell.angle_alpha   90.00
_cell.angle_beta   90.00
_cell.angle_gamma   90.00
#
_symmetry.space_group_name_H-M   'P 1'
#
loop_
_entity.id
_entity.type
_entity.pdbx_description
1 polymer ?
#
loop_
_entity_poly.entity_id
_entity_poly.type
_entity_poly.pdbx_seq_one_letter_code
_entity_poly.pdbx_strand_id
1 'polypeptide(L)'
;METVDFNSEIVVFKPSQGSNEFEIILDGEHDTVWVTEQQLVELFGKARRTIGEHIRNIYKEGELEKESTWRNFRQVQKEGERKVKRAVSTYNLDVVISVGYRVKSPVGIEFRKWATQRLKDYLVKGYAINSELLSKQGQKIIQLENQLDILRERTFESQRVLTEGFLDIISKYSKSFELLNRYDSEDLQLDNLSKEIIYVINYDDVKKAIHQLKKELVQKGEAGELFGNEKDDSFQGILGSISQTVFGELAYPTIEEQAAQLLYSVIKGHAFSDGNKRIGSFLFVWFLEQNSYHLDERGVRKINENTLVALALAVAQSLPEQRDLMIKLIVNLLKN
;
A
#
# COMPACT_ATOMS: atom_id res chain seq x y z
N MET A 1 4.79 -24.33 -37.13
CA MET A 1 4.03 -25.09 -36.12
C MET A 1 3.05 -24.10 -35.54
N GLU A 2 1.93 -23.89 -36.23
CA GLU A 2 0.92 -22.92 -35.81
C GLU A 2 -0.05 -23.64 -34.88
N THR A 3 0.08 -23.36 -33.59
CA THR A 3 -1.02 -23.53 -32.65
C THR A 3 -1.96 -22.37 -32.92
N VAL A 4 -3.03 -22.63 -33.69
CA VAL A 4 -4.08 -21.65 -33.95
C VAL A 4 -4.79 -21.38 -32.62
N ASP A 5 -4.63 -20.17 -32.12
CA ASP A 5 -5.36 -19.64 -30.97
C ASP A 5 -6.75 -19.23 -31.46
N PHE A 6 -7.78 -20.00 -31.12
CA PHE A 6 -9.14 -19.77 -31.60
C PHE A 6 -9.76 -18.59 -30.83
N ASN A 7 -9.62 -17.38 -31.35
CA ASN A 7 -10.45 -16.24 -30.95
C ASN A 7 -11.91 -16.55 -31.34
N SER A 8 -12.67 -17.09 -30.39
CA SER A 8 -13.94 -17.78 -30.64
C SER A 8 -15.10 -16.80 -30.86
N GLU A 9 -15.41 -16.50 -32.11
CA GLU A 9 -16.74 -16.05 -32.52
C GLU A 9 -17.60 -17.28 -32.83
N ILE A 10 -18.78 -17.39 -32.21
CA ILE A 10 -19.65 -18.57 -32.33
C ILE A 10 -20.98 -18.14 -32.97
N VAL A 11 -21.30 -18.73 -34.13
CA VAL A 11 -22.64 -18.60 -34.76
C VAL A 11 -23.43 -19.86 -34.45
N VAL A 12 -24.47 -19.77 -33.62
CA VAL A 12 -25.22 -20.97 -33.20
C VAL A 12 -26.43 -21.20 -34.11
N PHE A 13 -26.49 -22.35 -34.77
CA PHE A 13 -27.74 -22.89 -35.35
C PHE A 13 -28.34 -23.90 -34.36
N LYS A 14 -29.54 -23.64 -33.85
CA LYS A 14 -30.31 -24.56 -32.98
C LYS A 14 -31.55 -25.09 -33.70
N PRO A 15 -31.61 -26.38 -34.09
CA PRO A 15 -32.84 -26.99 -34.60
C PRO A 15 -33.89 -27.20 -33.50
N SER A 16 -35.16 -27.26 -33.88
CA SER A 16 -36.31 -27.22 -32.94
C SER A 16 -36.47 -28.49 -32.09
N GLN A 17 -35.95 -29.62 -32.56
CA GLN A 17 -36.09 -30.96 -31.96
C GLN A 17 -34.81 -31.77 -32.21
N GLY A 18 -33.80 -31.62 -31.36
CA GLY A 18 -32.55 -32.38 -31.43
C GLY A 18 -31.42 -31.70 -30.66
N SER A 19 -30.86 -32.40 -29.68
CA SER A 19 -30.01 -31.92 -28.58
C SER A 19 -28.54 -31.62 -28.94
N ASN A 20 -28.23 -31.13 -30.15
CA ASN A 20 -26.85 -30.78 -30.48
C ASN A 20 -26.77 -29.29 -30.85
N GLU A 21 -26.30 -28.48 -29.91
CA GLU A 21 -25.85 -27.12 -30.20
C GLU A 21 -24.67 -27.23 -31.17
N PHE A 22 -24.83 -26.72 -32.38
CA PHE A 22 -23.72 -26.61 -33.30
C PHE A 22 -22.91 -25.38 -32.92
N GLU A 23 -21.90 -25.56 -32.07
CA GLU A 23 -20.86 -24.58 -31.87
C GLU A 23 -19.99 -24.52 -33.12
N ILE A 24 -20.29 -23.53 -33.94
CA ILE A 24 -19.55 -23.20 -35.14
C ILE A 24 -18.32 -22.40 -34.68
N ILE A 25 -17.15 -23.05 -34.67
CA ILE A 25 -15.87 -22.37 -34.44
C ILE A 25 -15.52 -21.61 -35.73
N LEU A 26 -15.58 -20.29 -35.68
CA LEU A 26 -15.12 -19.43 -36.77
C LEU A 26 -13.58 -19.43 -36.83
N ASP A 27 -13.04 -19.72 -38.01
CA ASP A 27 -11.65 -19.48 -38.36
C ASP A 27 -11.52 -18.00 -38.77
N GLY A 28 -11.05 -17.17 -37.83
CA GLY A 28 -10.96 -15.71 -38.01
C GLY A 28 -10.00 -15.24 -39.10
N GLU A 29 -9.16 -16.13 -39.66
CA GLU A 29 -8.30 -15.79 -40.81
C GLU A 29 -9.00 -16.01 -42.17
N HIS A 30 -10.02 -16.86 -42.23
CA HIS A 30 -10.62 -17.32 -43.49
C HIS A 30 -12.13 -17.09 -43.59
N ASP A 31 -12.73 -16.35 -42.64
CA ASP A 31 -14.18 -16.06 -42.56
C ASP A 31 -15.06 -17.32 -42.78
N THR A 32 -14.58 -18.47 -42.30
CA THR A 32 -15.23 -19.76 -42.55
C THR A 32 -15.20 -20.67 -41.33
N VAL A 33 -15.86 -21.82 -41.45
CA VAL A 33 -16.08 -22.77 -40.36
C VAL A 33 -15.66 -24.13 -40.84
N TRP A 34 -14.85 -24.84 -40.06
CA TRP A 34 -14.42 -26.20 -40.38
C TRP A 34 -15.23 -27.23 -39.60
N VAL A 35 -15.92 -28.11 -40.32
CA VAL A 35 -16.71 -29.20 -39.73
C VAL A 35 -16.24 -30.56 -40.24
N THR A 36 -16.24 -31.56 -39.37
CA THR A 36 -15.88 -32.93 -39.74
C THR A 36 -17.02 -33.62 -40.51
N GLU A 37 -16.68 -34.65 -41.30
CA GLU A 37 -17.69 -35.50 -41.96
C GLU A 37 -18.69 -36.11 -40.95
N GLN A 38 -18.21 -36.46 -39.75
CA GLN A 38 -19.04 -37.02 -38.69
C GLN A 38 -20.04 -35.99 -38.15
N GLN A 39 -19.62 -34.74 -37.98
CA GLN A 39 -20.51 -33.65 -37.58
C GLN A 39 -21.58 -33.37 -38.65
N LEU A 40 -21.26 -33.50 -39.94
CA LEU A 40 -22.25 -33.39 -41.03
C LEU A 40 -23.28 -34.52 -41.00
N VAL A 41 -22.86 -35.74 -40.69
CA VAL A 41 -23.72 -36.91 -40.50
C VAL A 41 -24.72 -36.67 -39.37
N GLU A 42 -24.22 -36.17 -38.24
CA GLU A 42 -25.03 -35.85 -37.06
C GLU A 42 -25.98 -34.68 -37.32
N LEU A 43 -25.49 -33.61 -37.95
CA LEU A 43 -26.27 -32.43 -38.27
C LEU A 43 -27.45 -32.76 -39.19
N PHE A 44 -27.20 -33.49 -40.28
CA PHE A 44 -28.23 -33.72 -41.29
C PHE A 44 -29.03 -35.02 -41.08
N GLY A 45 -28.64 -35.85 -40.11
CA GLY A 45 -29.32 -37.09 -39.75
C GLY A 45 -29.32 -38.11 -40.88
N LYS A 46 -28.22 -38.23 -41.62
CA LYS A 46 -28.07 -39.15 -42.77
C LYS A 46 -26.85 -40.04 -42.61
N ALA A 47 -26.89 -41.22 -43.24
CA ALA A 47 -25.77 -42.14 -43.24
C ALA A 47 -24.52 -41.48 -43.85
N ARG A 48 -23.34 -41.79 -43.30
CA ARG A 48 -22.03 -41.30 -43.77
C ARG A 48 -21.84 -41.49 -45.28
N ARG A 49 -22.28 -42.64 -45.81
CA ARG A 49 -22.22 -42.93 -47.25
C ARG A 49 -22.98 -41.90 -48.09
N THR A 50 -24.15 -41.44 -47.62
CA THR A 50 -24.98 -40.46 -48.31
C THR A 50 -24.35 -39.07 -48.28
N ILE A 51 -23.81 -38.65 -47.13
CA ILE A 51 -23.09 -37.38 -47.01
C ILE A 51 -21.84 -37.38 -47.91
N GLY A 52 -21.04 -38.45 -47.86
CA GLY A 52 -19.86 -38.60 -48.71
C GLY A 52 -20.19 -38.65 -50.20
N GLU A 53 -21.35 -39.18 -50.59
CA GLU A 53 -21.83 -39.15 -51.97
C GLU A 53 -22.18 -37.72 -52.41
N HIS A 54 -22.91 -36.96 -51.58
CA HIS A 54 -23.21 -35.56 -51.88
C HIS A 54 -21.95 -34.71 -52.03
N ILE A 55 -20.99 -34.84 -51.11
CA ILE A 55 -19.69 -34.14 -51.16
C ILE A 55 -18.94 -34.49 -52.45
N ARG A 56 -18.90 -35.79 -52.82
CA ARG A 56 -18.25 -36.21 -54.06
C ARG A 56 -18.93 -35.62 -55.30
N ASN A 57 -20.26 -35.57 -55.31
CA ASN A 57 -21.02 -35.00 -56.43
C ASN A 57 -20.82 -33.48 -56.53
N ILE A 58 -20.76 -32.76 -55.41
CA ILE A 58 -20.44 -31.32 -55.36
C ILE A 58 -19.12 -31.04 -56.10
N TYR A 59 -18.07 -31.82 -55.80
CA TYR A 59 -16.77 -31.67 -56.48
C TYR A 59 -16.79 -32.14 -57.94
N LYS A 60 -17.50 -33.23 -58.24
CA LYS A 60 -17.59 -33.76 -59.61
C LYS A 60 -18.36 -32.81 -60.54
N GLU A 61 -19.36 -32.12 -60.03
CA GLU A 61 -20.18 -31.14 -60.75
C GLU A 61 -19.50 -29.77 -60.84
N GLY A 62 -18.38 -29.56 -60.14
CA GLY A 62 -17.66 -28.29 -60.12
C GLY A 62 -18.37 -27.18 -59.33
N GLU A 63 -19.30 -27.53 -58.43
CA GLU A 63 -19.98 -26.54 -57.58
C GLU A 63 -19.00 -25.88 -56.61
N LEU A 64 -18.06 -26.65 -56.07
CA LEU A 64 -17.00 -26.18 -55.18
C LEU A 64 -15.66 -26.75 -55.59
N GLU A 65 -14.59 -26.03 -55.28
CA GLU A 65 -13.21 -26.50 -55.48
C GLU A 65 -12.72 -27.25 -54.23
N LYS A 66 -12.18 -28.45 -54.41
CA LYS A 66 -11.78 -29.31 -53.31
C LYS A 66 -10.64 -28.72 -52.48
N GLU A 67 -9.61 -28.15 -53.11
CA GLU A 67 -8.44 -27.61 -52.41
C GLU A 67 -8.78 -26.41 -51.51
N SER A 68 -9.83 -25.66 -51.87
CA SER A 68 -10.27 -24.45 -51.16
C SER A 68 -11.31 -24.74 -50.06
N THR A 69 -11.94 -25.92 -50.09
CA THR A 69 -13.08 -26.25 -49.21
C THR A 69 -12.88 -27.49 -48.35
N TRP A 70 -11.74 -28.18 -48.49
CA TRP A 70 -11.38 -29.38 -47.74
C TRP A 70 -9.99 -29.27 -47.13
N ARG A 71 -9.86 -29.67 -45.87
CA ARG A 71 -8.59 -29.77 -45.15
C ARG A 71 -8.54 -31.07 -44.35
N ASN A 72 -7.32 -31.56 -44.08
CA ASN A 72 -7.10 -32.67 -43.15
C ASN A 72 -6.48 -32.14 -41.86
N PHE A 73 -7.23 -32.20 -40.76
CA PHE A 73 -6.67 -31.91 -39.44
C PHE A 73 -6.19 -33.20 -38.78
N ARG A 74 -5.07 -33.12 -38.04
CA ARG A 74 -4.60 -34.23 -37.20
C ARG A 74 -5.32 -34.14 -35.86
N GLN A 75 -6.35 -34.96 -35.66
CA GLN A 75 -7.05 -35.04 -34.39
C GLN A 75 -6.50 -36.19 -33.55
N VAL A 76 -6.20 -35.90 -32.28
CA VAL A 76 -5.81 -36.92 -31.30
C VAL A 76 -7.09 -37.48 -30.66
N GLN A 77 -7.44 -38.72 -30.97
CA GLN A 77 -8.52 -39.44 -30.30
C GLN A 77 -7.95 -40.40 -29.27
N LYS A 78 -8.68 -40.60 -28.16
CA LYS A 78 -8.31 -41.52 -27.09
C LYS A 78 -9.17 -42.79 -27.23
N GLU A 79 -8.58 -43.87 -27.74
CA GLU A 79 -9.23 -45.19 -27.82
C GLU A 79 -8.65 -46.06 -26.69
N GLY A 80 -9.45 -46.27 -25.63
CA GLY A 80 -8.98 -46.94 -24.41
C GLY A 80 -7.88 -46.14 -23.70
N GLU A 81 -6.75 -46.78 -23.39
CA GLU A 81 -5.58 -46.10 -22.80
C GLU A 81 -4.65 -45.42 -23.83
N ARG A 82 -4.88 -45.59 -25.13
CA ARG A 82 -3.96 -45.12 -26.19
C ARG A 82 -4.45 -43.84 -26.84
N LYS A 83 -3.53 -42.88 -27.04
CA LYS A 83 -3.75 -41.67 -27.85
C LYS A 83 -3.34 -41.96 -29.29
N VAL A 84 -4.29 -41.99 -30.21
CA VAL A 84 -4.06 -42.26 -31.64
C VAL A 84 -4.32 -40.99 -32.44
N LYS A 85 -3.39 -40.62 -33.33
CA LYS A 85 -3.54 -39.48 -34.25
C LYS A 85 -4.15 -39.99 -35.56
N ARG A 86 -5.36 -39.53 -35.91
CA ARG A 86 -5.95 -39.79 -37.23
C ARG A 86 -6.07 -38.48 -38.01
N ALA A 87 -5.84 -38.56 -39.31
CA ALA A 87 -6.20 -37.48 -40.21
C ALA A 87 -7.72 -37.51 -40.38
N VAL A 88 -8.39 -36.45 -39.92
CA VAL A 88 -9.84 -36.29 -40.05
C VAL A 88 -10.08 -35.26 -41.14
N SER A 89 -10.85 -35.66 -42.14
CA SER A 89 -11.29 -34.77 -43.20
C SER A 89 -12.34 -33.79 -42.66
N THR A 90 -12.07 -32.52 -42.86
CA THR A 90 -12.95 -31.40 -42.52
C THR A 90 -13.30 -30.61 -43.76
N TYR A 91 -14.47 -30.02 -43.72
CA TYR A 91 -15.08 -29.26 -44.80
C TYR A 91 -15.46 -27.88 -44.31
N ASN A 92 -15.31 -26.88 -45.19
CA ASN A 92 -15.63 -25.49 -44.86
C ASN A 92 -17.15 -25.22 -44.90
N LEU A 93 -17.56 -23.98 -44.57
CA LEU A 93 -18.98 -23.59 -44.50
C LEU A 93 -19.73 -23.80 -45.84
N ASP A 94 -19.08 -23.57 -46.98
CA ASP A 94 -19.70 -23.71 -48.31
C ASP A 94 -20.16 -25.14 -48.56
N VAL A 95 -19.33 -26.13 -48.19
CA VAL A 95 -19.69 -27.54 -48.29
C VAL A 95 -20.88 -27.88 -47.39
N VAL A 96 -20.93 -27.31 -46.18
CA VAL A 96 -22.08 -27.48 -45.27
C VAL A 96 -23.37 -26.95 -45.91
N ILE A 97 -23.29 -25.76 -46.52
CA ILE A 97 -24.42 -25.13 -47.21
C ILE A 97 -24.87 -26.01 -48.38
N SER A 98 -23.96 -26.38 -49.29
CA SER A 98 -24.25 -27.21 -50.46
C SER A 98 -24.84 -28.57 -50.09
N VAL A 99 -24.30 -29.25 -49.08
CA VAL A 99 -24.86 -30.51 -48.57
C VAL A 99 -26.24 -30.28 -47.95
N GLY A 100 -26.42 -29.21 -47.18
CA GLY A 100 -27.71 -28.84 -46.57
C GLY A 100 -28.82 -28.59 -47.60
N TYR A 101 -28.47 -28.10 -48.80
CA TYR A 101 -29.42 -27.96 -49.90
C TYR A 101 -29.76 -29.28 -50.60
N ARG A 102 -28.83 -30.23 -50.63
CA ARG A 102 -28.99 -31.54 -51.30
C ARG A 102 -29.61 -32.62 -50.41
N VAL A 103 -29.57 -32.47 -49.09
CA VAL A 103 -30.12 -33.46 -48.15
C VAL A 103 -31.64 -33.29 -47.91
N LYS A 104 -32.37 -34.40 -48.08
CA LYS A 104 -33.78 -34.52 -47.70
C LYS A 104 -33.94 -35.04 -46.26
N SER A 105 -33.84 -34.16 -45.27
CA SER A 105 -34.12 -34.42 -43.86
C SER A 105 -34.91 -33.27 -43.21
N PRO A 106 -35.65 -33.53 -42.10
CA PRO A 106 -36.31 -32.46 -41.34
C PRO A 106 -35.34 -31.37 -40.89
N VAL A 107 -34.16 -31.75 -40.39
CA VAL A 107 -33.10 -30.80 -40.01
C VAL A 107 -32.57 -30.03 -41.22
N GLY A 108 -32.41 -30.68 -42.38
CA GLY A 108 -32.05 -29.99 -43.62
C GLY A 108 -33.10 -28.96 -44.07
N ILE A 109 -34.40 -29.20 -43.80
CA ILE A 109 -35.46 -28.21 -44.07
C ILE A 109 -35.32 -27.01 -43.13
N GLU A 110 -35.08 -27.23 -41.83
CA GLU A 110 -34.85 -26.16 -40.86
C GLU A 110 -33.61 -25.34 -41.19
N PHE A 111 -32.50 -26.01 -41.53
CA PHE A 111 -31.25 -25.38 -41.95
C PHE A 111 -31.45 -24.49 -43.18
N ARG A 112 -32.14 -24.97 -44.22
CA ARG A 112 -32.44 -24.15 -45.41
C ARG A 112 -33.30 -22.94 -45.09
N LYS A 113 -34.35 -23.10 -44.25
CA LYS A 113 -35.19 -21.98 -43.82
C LYS A 113 -34.35 -20.92 -43.09
N TRP A 114 -33.47 -21.36 -42.18
CA TRP A 114 -32.58 -20.47 -41.45
C TRP A 114 -31.57 -19.76 -42.37
N ALA A 115 -30.86 -20.51 -43.23
CA ALA A 115 -29.86 -19.97 -44.15
C ALA A 115 -30.49 -18.96 -45.13
N THR A 116 -31.64 -19.28 -45.71
CA THR A 116 -32.38 -18.36 -46.59
C THR A 116 -32.89 -17.14 -45.84
N GLN A 117 -33.32 -17.28 -44.58
CA GLN A 117 -33.73 -16.12 -43.79
C GLN A 117 -32.54 -15.18 -43.48
N ARG A 118 -31.37 -15.73 -43.14
CA ARG A 118 -30.15 -14.94 -42.94
C ARG A 118 -29.73 -14.21 -44.22
N LEU A 119 -29.72 -14.90 -45.35
CA LEU A 119 -29.43 -14.30 -46.65
C LEU A 119 -30.43 -13.18 -46.99
N LYS A 120 -31.72 -13.39 -46.74
CA LYS A 120 -32.76 -12.37 -46.94
C LYS A 120 -32.58 -11.17 -46.01
N ASP A 121 -32.20 -11.39 -44.75
CA ASP A 121 -31.89 -10.30 -43.82
C ASP A 121 -30.74 -9.45 -44.36
N TYR A 122 -29.65 -10.05 -44.86
CA TYR A 122 -28.56 -9.33 -45.51
C TYR A 122 -28.98 -8.59 -46.78
N LEU A 123 -29.72 -9.24 -47.69
CA LEU A 123 -30.11 -8.64 -48.98
C LEU A 123 -31.13 -7.50 -48.83
N VAL A 124 -32.02 -7.56 -47.84
CA VAL A 124 -33.09 -6.58 -47.64
C VAL A 124 -32.69 -5.48 -46.66
N LYS A 125 -32.01 -5.83 -45.56
CA LYS A 125 -31.68 -4.89 -44.48
C LYS A 125 -30.23 -4.43 -44.51
N GLY A 126 -29.38 -5.06 -45.32
CA GLY A 126 -27.94 -4.80 -45.39
C GLY A 126 -27.12 -5.47 -44.30
N TYR A 127 -27.75 -6.13 -43.32
CA TYR A 127 -27.08 -6.78 -42.19
C TYR A 127 -27.94 -7.88 -41.56
N ALA A 128 -27.31 -8.81 -40.83
CA ALA A 128 -27.98 -9.77 -39.95
C ALA A 128 -27.51 -9.55 -38.50
N ILE A 129 -28.45 -9.44 -37.55
CA ILE A 129 -28.15 -9.24 -36.13
C ILE A 129 -27.99 -10.59 -35.43
N ASN A 130 -26.88 -10.78 -34.71
CA ASN A 130 -26.74 -11.81 -33.69
C ASN A 130 -27.00 -11.19 -32.30
N SER A 131 -28.25 -11.25 -31.83
CA SER A 131 -28.67 -10.59 -30.58
C SER A 131 -28.01 -11.16 -29.33
N GLU A 132 -27.70 -12.46 -29.33
CA GLU A 132 -27.03 -13.10 -28.18
C GLU A 132 -25.59 -12.61 -28.04
N LEU A 133 -24.87 -12.48 -29.17
CA LEU A 133 -23.51 -11.95 -29.18
C LEU A 133 -23.45 -10.50 -28.70
N LEU A 134 -24.36 -9.65 -29.22
CA LEU A 134 -24.47 -8.25 -28.80
C LEU A 134 -24.73 -8.11 -27.30
N SER A 135 -25.59 -8.96 -26.74
CA SER A 135 -25.87 -8.94 -25.30
C SER A 135 -24.66 -9.36 -24.46
N LYS A 136 -23.92 -10.40 -24.87
CA LYS A 136 -22.72 -10.88 -24.18
C LYS A 136 -21.59 -9.85 -24.23
N GLN A 137 -21.38 -9.21 -25.39
CA GLN A 137 -20.38 -8.16 -25.53
C GLN A 137 -20.76 -6.90 -24.73
N GLY A 138 -22.04 -6.50 -24.74
CA GLY A 138 -22.53 -5.40 -23.91
C GLY A 138 -22.31 -5.63 -22.41
N GLN A 139 -22.59 -6.84 -21.91
CA GLN A 139 -22.32 -7.19 -20.50
C GLN A 139 -20.83 -7.14 -20.16
N LYS A 140 -19.96 -7.59 -21.07
CA LYS A 140 -18.51 -7.56 -20.87
C LYS A 140 -17.96 -6.12 -20.80
N ILE A 141 -18.52 -5.20 -21.59
CA ILE A 141 -18.18 -3.77 -21.54
C ILE A 141 -18.57 -3.18 -20.18
N ILE A 142 -19.79 -3.42 -19.72
CA ILE A 142 -20.28 -2.94 -18.40
C ILE A 142 -19.39 -3.48 -17.26
N GLN A 143 -18.97 -4.75 -17.35
CA GLN A 143 -18.05 -5.32 -16.35
C GLN A 143 -16.68 -4.63 -16.33
N LEU A 144 -16.13 -4.32 -17.52
CA LEU A 144 -14.86 -3.61 -17.62
C LEU A 144 -14.95 -2.16 -17.11
N GLU A 145 -16.06 -1.47 -17.38
CA GLU A 145 -16.32 -0.12 -16.86
C GLU A 145 -16.35 -0.14 -15.32
N ASN A 146 -17.10 -1.07 -14.72
CA ASN A 146 -17.15 -1.22 -13.26
C ASN A 146 -15.77 -1.54 -12.66
N GLN A 147 -14.96 -2.38 -13.32
CA GLN A 147 -13.60 -2.67 -12.88
C GLN A 147 -12.70 -1.43 -12.94
N LEU A 148 -12.81 -0.61 -13.99
CA LEU A 148 -12.08 0.65 -14.13
C LEU A 148 -12.45 1.65 -13.03
N ASP A 149 -13.73 1.77 -12.71
CA ASP A 149 -14.19 2.69 -11.67
C ASP A 149 -13.69 2.25 -10.29
N ILE A 150 -13.75 0.95 -9.96
CA ILE A 150 -13.18 0.41 -8.72
C ILE A 150 -11.66 0.67 -8.66
N LEU A 151 -10.94 0.50 -9.77
CA LEU A 151 -9.51 0.78 -9.82
C LEU A 151 -9.21 2.27 -9.63
N ARG A 152 -10.00 3.16 -10.21
CA ARG A 152 -9.88 4.62 -10.03
C ARG A 152 -10.11 5.02 -8.58
N GLU A 153 -11.18 4.54 -7.96
CA GLU A 153 -11.48 4.79 -6.55
C GLU A 153 -10.34 4.33 -5.64
N ARG A 154 -9.87 3.07 -5.80
CA ARG A 154 -8.76 2.53 -5.01
C ARG A 154 -7.45 3.30 -5.20
N THR A 155 -7.16 3.73 -6.42
CA THR A 155 -5.95 4.52 -6.73
C THR A 155 -6.02 5.90 -6.07
N PHE A 156 -7.19 6.54 -6.11
CA PHE A 156 -7.42 7.84 -5.51
C PHE A 156 -7.36 7.80 -3.98
N GLU A 157 -7.98 6.79 -3.36
CA GLU A 157 -7.88 6.56 -1.90
C GLU A 157 -6.45 6.28 -1.46
N SER A 158 -5.71 5.43 -2.20
CA SER A 158 -4.32 5.11 -1.87
C SER A 158 -3.42 6.35 -1.93
N GLN A 159 -3.62 7.22 -2.93
CA GLN A 159 -2.89 8.50 -3.01
C GLN A 159 -3.24 9.45 -1.86
N ARG A 160 -4.52 9.56 -1.48
CA ARG A 160 -4.94 10.39 -0.34
C ARG A 160 -4.37 9.91 1.00
N VAL A 161 -4.39 8.61 1.25
CA VAL A 161 -3.83 8.03 2.49
C VAL A 161 -2.32 8.27 2.57
N LEU A 162 -1.61 8.13 1.45
CA LEU A 162 -0.17 8.40 1.39
C LEU A 162 0.15 9.88 1.62
N THR A 163 -0.61 10.80 1.03
CA THR A 163 -0.37 12.25 1.20
C THR A 163 -0.78 12.74 2.59
N GLU A 164 -1.94 12.33 3.11
CA GLU A 164 -2.40 12.71 4.46
C GLU A 164 -1.46 12.13 5.52
N GLY A 165 -1.05 10.85 5.41
CA GLY A 165 -0.11 10.23 6.34
C GLY A 165 1.29 10.86 6.32
N PHE A 166 1.80 11.19 5.12
CA PHE A 166 3.10 11.87 4.99
C PHE A 166 3.06 13.30 5.53
N LEU A 167 2.02 14.07 5.21
CA LEU A 167 1.84 15.43 5.72
C LEU A 167 1.63 15.45 7.24
N ASP A 168 0.95 14.45 7.80
CA ASP A 168 0.79 14.30 9.24
C ASP A 168 2.15 14.06 9.94
N ILE A 169 3.02 13.23 9.37
CA ILE A 169 4.39 13.04 9.89
C ILE A 169 5.17 14.36 9.82
N ILE A 170 5.17 15.04 8.67
CA ILE A 170 5.87 16.33 8.53
C ILE A 170 5.34 17.32 9.57
N SER A 171 4.03 17.45 9.71
CA SER A 171 3.39 18.36 10.65
C SER A 171 3.76 18.03 12.10
N LYS A 172 3.69 16.75 12.50
CA LYS A 172 4.03 16.28 13.84
C LYS A 172 5.48 16.54 14.22
N TYR A 173 6.41 16.38 13.28
CA TYR A 173 7.85 16.51 13.53
C TYR A 173 8.46 17.84 13.07
N SER A 174 7.68 18.75 12.47
CA SER A 174 8.17 20.03 11.95
C SER A 174 8.92 20.84 13.01
N LYS A 175 8.39 20.92 14.24
CA LYS A 175 9.06 21.60 15.37
C LYS A 175 10.37 20.92 15.75
N SER A 176 10.43 19.59 15.71
CA SER A 176 11.66 18.84 15.98
C SER A 176 12.73 19.12 14.92
N PHE A 177 12.36 19.16 13.64
CA PHE A 177 13.30 19.49 12.56
C PHE A 177 13.78 20.94 12.62
N GLU A 178 12.90 21.89 12.95
CA GLU A 178 13.27 23.29 13.17
C GLU A 178 14.29 23.44 14.30
N LEU A 179 14.06 22.76 15.44
CA LEU A 179 14.98 22.78 16.58
C LEU A 179 16.35 22.16 16.23
N LEU A 180 16.37 21.04 15.50
CA LEU A 180 17.61 20.42 15.03
C LEU A 180 18.39 21.36 14.08
N ASN A 181 17.69 21.99 13.13
CA ASN A 181 18.32 22.93 12.20
C ASN A 181 18.92 24.15 12.92
N ARG A 182 18.24 24.66 13.95
CA ARG A 182 18.77 25.75 14.80
C ARG A 182 19.96 25.29 15.64
N TYR A 183 19.95 24.06 16.14
CA TYR A 183 21.09 23.49 16.86
C TYR A 183 22.33 23.40 15.95
N ASP A 184 22.18 22.85 14.74
CA ASP A 184 23.28 22.72 13.78
C ASP A 184 23.83 24.09 13.31
N SER A 185 22.96 25.10 13.26
CA SER A 185 23.33 26.48 12.90
C SER A 185 23.79 27.33 14.09
N GLU A 186 23.80 26.78 15.31
CA GLU A 186 24.03 27.48 16.59
C GLU A 186 23.10 28.70 16.86
N ASP A 187 21.96 28.78 16.16
CA ASP A 187 20.97 29.87 16.22
C ASP A 187 19.79 29.55 17.16
N LEU A 188 20.12 29.04 18.35
CA LEU A 188 19.12 28.79 19.39
C LEU A 188 18.80 30.10 20.14
N GLN A 189 17.56 30.56 20.03
CA GLN A 189 17.06 31.81 20.59
C GLN A 189 16.64 31.67 22.05
N LEU A 190 16.75 32.77 22.82
CA LEU A 190 16.40 32.86 24.25
C LEU A 190 15.25 33.85 24.50
N ASP A 191 14.32 33.95 23.55
CA ASP A 191 13.20 34.89 23.63
C ASP A 191 11.95 34.24 24.24
N ASN A 192 11.03 35.05 24.78
CA ASN A 192 9.74 34.61 25.36
C ASN A 192 9.86 33.58 26.49
N LEU A 193 10.79 33.82 27.42
CA LEU A 193 11.02 32.97 28.58
C LEU A 193 10.22 33.43 29.81
N SER A 194 10.03 32.51 30.76
CA SER A 194 9.19 32.72 31.93
C SER A 194 9.95 33.45 33.03
N LYS A 195 9.60 34.73 33.25
CA LYS A 195 10.24 35.61 34.25
C LYS A 195 9.61 35.52 35.65
N GLU A 196 8.46 34.88 35.78
CA GLU A 196 7.74 34.73 37.05
C GLU A 196 8.29 33.54 37.85
N ILE A 197 9.43 33.74 38.52
CA ILE A 197 10.04 32.72 39.37
C ILE A 197 9.32 32.68 40.71
N ILE A 198 8.68 31.55 41.02
CA ILE A 198 7.97 31.29 42.29
C ILE A 198 8.96 30.82 43.36
N TYR A 199 9.85 29.90 42.98
CA TYR A 199 10.85 29.32 43.87
C TYR A 199 12.26 29.69 43.42
N VAL A 200 12.97 30.39 44.32
CA VAL A 200 14.40 30.68 44.16
C VAL A 200 15.19 29.58 44.85
N ILE A 201 16.20 29.04 44.15
CA ILE A 201 17.04 27.93 44.63
C ILE A 201 17.66 28.28 45.98
N ASN A 202 17.39 27.45 46.99
CA ASN A 202 17.97 27.54 48.33
C ASN A 202 18.76 26.27 48.65
N TYR A 203 19.97 26.44 49.19
CA TYR A 203 20.87 25.32 49.51
C TYR A 203 20.25 24.31 50.48
N ASP A 204 19.59 24.77 51.55
CA ASP A 204 19.02 23.89 52.58
C ASP A 204 17.85 23.06 52.06
N ASP A 205 17.00 23.67 51.23
CA ASP A 205 15.85 22.98 50.63
C ASP A 205 16.29 21.94 49.61
N VAL A 206 17.26 22.30 48.77
CA VAL A 206 17.86 21.38 47.80
C VAL A 206 18.54 20.21 48.51
N LYS A 207 19.26 20.46 49.62
CA LYS A 207 19.91 19.41 50.41
C LYS A 207 18.90 18.45 51.03
N LYS A 208 17.78 18.97 51.56
CA LYS A 208 16.67 18.13 52.05
C LYS A 208 16.07 17.28 50.93
N ALA A 209 15.87 17.85 49.74
CA ALA A 209 15.34 17.13 48.59
C ALA A 209 16.27 15.98 48.15
N ILE A 210 17.59 16.22 48.09
CA ILE A 210 18.58 15.18 47.77
C ILE A 210 18.62 14.10 48.87
N HIS A 211 18.53 14.49 50.13
CA HIS A 211 18.49 13.53 51.24
C HIS A 211 17.27 12.62 51.15
N GLN A 212 16.11 13.18 50.81
CA GLN A 212 14.88 12.40 50.57
C GLN A 212 15.05 11.45 49.39
N LEU A 213 15.60 11.92 48.26
CA LEU A 213 15.91 11.07 47.11
C LEU A 213 16.84 9.91 47.50
N LYS A 214 17.93 10.21 48.21
CA LYS A 214 18.88 9.18 48.68
C LYS A 214 18.18 8.12 49.52
N LYS A 215 17.35 8.54 50.48
CA LYS A 215 16.59 7.64 51.35
C LYS A 215 15.71 6.68 50.55
N GLU A 216 14.99 7.20 49.55
CA GLU A 216 14.13 6.38 48.69
C GLU A 216 14.92 5.39 47.82
N LEU A 217 16.02 5.82 47.22
CA LEU A 217 16.84 4.96 46.36
C LEU A 217 17.57 3.87 47.15
N VAL A 218 18.07 4.18 48.35
CA VAL A 218 18.70 3.19 49.24
C VAL A 218 17.68 2.14 49.68
N GLN A 219 16.45 2.55 50.02
CA GLN A 219 15.38 1.61 50.37
C GLN A 219 15.02 0.65 49.23
N LYS A 220 15.15 1.11 47.97
CA LYS A 220 14.94 0.29 46.77
C LYS A 220 16.16 -0.54 46.36
N GLY A 221 17.31 -0.35 47.02
CA GLY A 221 18.58 -1.01 46.65
C GLY A 221 19.23 -0.45 45.38
N GLU A 222 18.83 0.75 44.93
CA GLU A 222 19.29 1.39 43.69
C GLU A 222 20.46 2.40 43.92
N ALA A 223 20.78 2.67 45.18
CA ALA A 223 21.86 3.57 45.57
C ALA A 223 22.62 3.04 46.80
N GLY A 224 23.94 3.27 46.81
CA GLY A 224 24.81 2.97 47.95
C GLY A 224 25.01 4.17 48.87
N GLU A 225 25.85 3.99 49.90
CA GLU A 225 26.12 5.04 50.92
C GLU A 225 26.75 6.31 50.35
N LEU A 226 27.50 6.20 49.26
CA LEU A 226 28.20 7.31 48.60
C LEU A 226 27.29 8.19 47.72
N PHE A 227 26.08 7.72 47.40
CA PHE A 227 25.15 8.47 46.57
C PHE A 227 24.71 9.75 47.28
N GLY A 228 24.81 10.89 46.57
CA GLY A 228 24.38 12.19 47.10
C GLY A 228 25.28 12.77 48.20
N ASN A 229 26.44 12.17 48.47
CA ASN A 229 27.43 12.78 49.36
C ASN A 229 28.20 13.87 48.60
N GLU A 230 28.08 15.11 49.06
CA GLU A 230 28.88 16.24 48.56
C GLU A 230 30.37 15.92 48.70
N LYS A 231 31.13 16.16 47.64
CA LYS A 231 32.58 15.89 47.61
C LYS A 231 33.37 16.97 48.36
N ASP A 232 32.91 18.21 48.23
CA ASP A 232 33.49 19.45 48.76
C ASP A 232 32.42 20.57 48.67
N ASP A 233 32.80 21.81 48.97
CA ASP A 233 31.89 22.97 48.90
C ASP A 233 31.51 23.41 47.47
N SER A 234 31.93 22.67 46.43
CA SER A 234 31.59 22.99 45.03
C SER A 234 30.09 23.02 44.77
N PHE A 235 29.32 22.15 45.45
CA PHE A 235 27.87 22.11 45.27
C PHE A 235 27.20 23.41 45.76
N GLN A 236 27.62 23.91 46.92
CA GLN A 236 27.15 25.19 47.43
C GLN A 236 27.54 26.35 46.51
N GLY A 237 28.76 26.33 45.96
CA GLY A 237 29.22 27.30 44.97
C GLY A 237 28.40 27.28 43.68
N ILE A 238 28.05 26.08 43.18
CA ILE A 238 27.20 25.92 42.00
C ILE A 238 25.82 26.55 42.24
N LEU A 239 25.13 26.17 43.32
CA LEU A 239 23.80 26.72 43.59
C LEU A 239 23.83 28.23 43.80
N GLY A 240 24.82 28.73 44.55
CA GLY A 240 25.01 30.16 44.76
C GLY A 240 25.22 30.93 43.45
N SER A 241 25.98 30.37 42.51
CA SER A 241 26.22 30.99 41.20
C SER A 241 24.97 31.08 40.32
N ILE A 242 24.02 30.15 40.48
CA ILE A 242 22.76 30.11 39.73
C ILE A 242 21.75 31.11 40.32
N SER A 243 21.69 31.20 41.65
CA SER A 243 20.74 32.08 42.35
C SER A 243 21.30 33.48 42.66
N GLN A 244 22.52 33.81 42.23
CA GLN A 244 23.13 35.11 42.52
C GLN A 244 22.43 36.25 41.79
N THR A 245 22.53 37.44 42.37
CA THR A 245 22.00 38.69 41.80
C THR A 245 23.16 39.55 41.27
N VAL A 246 23.05 40.00 40.02
CA VAL A 246 24.00 40.88 39.33
C VAL A 246 23.27 42.16 38.95
N PHE A 247 23.78 43.32 39.39
CA PHE A 247 23.15 44.64 39.19
C PHE A 247 21.68 44.76 39.66
N GLY A 248 21.29 43.98 40.67
CA GLY A 248 19.93 44.01 41.24
C GLY A 248 18.94 43.02 40.61
N GLU A 249 19.35 42.28 39.58
CA GLU A 249 18.55 41.21 38.94
C GLU A 249 19.24 39.85 39.06
N LEU A 250 18.48 38.75 38.99
CA LEU A 250 19.07 37.41 39.00
C LEU A 250 19.98 37.22 37.77
N ALA A 251 21.13 36.57 37.97
CA ALA A 251 22.06 36.26 36.87
C ALA A 251 21.40 35.43 35.76
N TYR A 252 20.43 34.61 36.14
CA TYR A 252 19.53 33.88 35.25
C TYR A 252 18.09 34.28 35.59
N PRO A 253 17.50 35.23 34.83
CA PRO A 253 16.23 35.86 35.18
C PRO A 253 14.99 35.00 34.87
N THR A 254 15.17 33.79 34.33
CA THR A 254 14.05 32.93 33.89
C THR A 254 14.13 31.53 34.48
N ILE A 255 12.98 30.86 34.58
CA ILE A 255 12.87 29.48 35.07
C ILE A 255 13.68 28.54 34.17
N GLU A 256 13.58 28.72 32.85
CA GLU A 256 14.23 27.88 31.86
C GLU A 256 15.76 27.96 31.98
N GLU A 257 16.30 29.18 32.12
CA GLU A 257 17.74 29.38 32.28
C GLU A 257 18.25 28.79 33.60
N GLN A 258 17.56 29.00 34.71
CA GLN A 258 17.95 28.42 36.00
C GLN A 258 17.89 26.89 35.98
N ALA A 259 16.83 26.32 35.41
CA ALA A 259 16.71 24.88 35.26
C ALA A 259 17.84 24.30 34.39
N ALA A 260 18.12 24.93 33.25
CA ALA A 260 19.19 24.50 32.35
C ALA A 260 20.57 24.57 33.02
N GLN A 261 20.85 25.67 33.74
CA GLN A 261 22.10 25.84 34.46
C GLN A 261 22.24 24.86 35.63
N LEU A 262 21.14 24.56 36.32
CA LEU A 262 21.11 23.58 37.41
C LEU A 262 21.42 22.18 36.88
N LEU A 263 20.77 21.75 35.79
CA LEU A 263 21.05 20.46 35.16
C LEU A 263 22.50 20.37 34.68
N TYR A 264 22.98 21.38 33.96
CA TYR A 264 24.32 21.39 33.40
C TYR A 264 25.40 21.38 34.49
N SER A 265 25.31 22.31 35.43
CA SER A 265 26.37 22.56 36.42
C SER A 265 26.47 21.43 37.44
N VAL A 266 25.36 20.80 37.83
CA VAL A 266 25.41 19.65 38.76
C VAL A 266 26.01 18.42 38.09
N ILE A 267 25.69 18.17 36.81
CA ILE A 267 26.23 17.02 36.08
C ILE A 267 27.71 17.22 35.76
N LYS A 268 28.10 18.40 35.25
CA LYS A 268 29.49 18.70 34.86
C LYS A 268 30.41 19.03 36.02
N GLY A 269 29.88 19.69 37.05
CA GLY A 269 30.65 20.09 38.22
C GLY A 269 31.09 18.92 39.10
N HIS A 270 30.53 17.72 38.90
CA HIS A 270 30.83 16.53 39.70
C HIS A 270 30.79 16.80 41.21
N ALA A 271 29.76 17.54 41.64
CA ALA A 271 29.63 18.04 43.02
C ALA A 271 29.46 16.92 44.06
N PHE A 272 29.05 15.72 43.62
CA PHE A 272 28.81 14.56 44.46
C PHE A 272 29.78 13.42 44.17
N SER A 273 30.05 12.62 45.21
CA SER A 273 30.89 11.43 45.13
C SER A 273 30.32 10.35 44.21
N ASP A 274 29.00 10.18 44.21
CA ASP A 274 28.26 9.36 43.24
C ASP A 274 26.89 9.98 42.95
N GLY A 275 26.37 9.72 41.75
CA GLY A 275 25.00 10.05 41.39
C GLY A 275 24.80 11.37 40.65
N ASN A 276 25.86 12.11 40.28
CA ASN A 276 25.77 13.44 39.66
C ASN A 276 24.72 13.55 38.53
N LYS A 277 24.67 12.58 37.61
CA LYS A 277 23.65 12.52 36.54
C LYS A 277 22.22 12.40 37.09
N ARG A 278 22.01 11.48 38.03
CA ARG A 278 20.70 11.23 38.66
C ARG A 278 20.25 12.42 39.51
N ILE A 279 21.17 13.01 40.28
CA ILE A 279 20.90 14.18 41.12
C ILE A 279 20.62 15.40 40.26
N GLY A 280 21.43 15.67 39.24
CA GLY A 280 21.18 16.77 38.29
C GLY A 280 19.82 16.64 37.61
N SER A 281 19.47 15.44 37.11
CA SER A 281 18.15 15.18 36.53
C SER A 281 17.00 15.34 37.54
N PHE A 282 17.18 14.88 38.78
CA PHE A 282 16.19 15.04 39.84
C PHE A 282 15.97 16.52 40.17
N LEU A 283 17.05 17.26 40.42
CA LEU A 283 16.98 18.68 40.75
C LEU A 283 16.36 19.51 39.63
N PHE A 284 16.66 19.17 38.38
CA PHE A 284 16.03 19.77 37.21
C PHE A 284 14.50 19.62 37.23
N VAL A 285 14.00 18.39 37.37
CA VAL A 285 12.54 18.14 37.41
C VAL A 285 11.91 18.74 38.66
N TRP A 286 12.55 18.58 39.81
CA TRP A 286 12.07 19.10 41.09
C TRP A 286 11.97 20.63 41.07
N PHE A 287 12.95 21.34 40.50
CA PHE A 287 12.92 22.80 40.36
C PHE A 287 11.78 23.27 39.46
N LEU A 288 11.52 22.57 38.35
CA LEU A 288 10.37 22.85 37.48
C LEU A 288 9.04 22.62 38.22
N GLU A 289 8.97 21.59 39.06
CA GLU A 289 7.80 21.32 39.91
C GLU A 289 7.55 22.46 40.91
N GLN A 290 8.60 22.91 41.62
CA GLN A 290 8.49 24.01 42.60
C GLN A 290 8.03 25.33 41.95
N ASN A 291 8.35 25.53 40.67
CA ASN A 291 7.94 26.68 39.90
C ASN A 291 6.64 26.47 39.09
N SER A 292 5.91 25.37 39.30
CA SER A 292 4.70 25.01 38.53
C SER A 292 4.92 25.02 37.00
N TYR A 293 6.15 24.74 36.56
CA TYR A 293 6.60 24.83 35.17
C TYR A 293 6.94 23.47 34.55
N HIS A 294 6.53 22.37 35.21
CA HIS A 294 6.79 21.01 34.77
C HIS A 294 5.79 20.53 33.69
N LEU A 295 4.65 21.21 33.54
CA LEU A 295 3.61 20.91 32.55
C LEU A 295 3.48 22.02 31.49
N ASP A 296 3.04 21.62 30.30
CA ASP A 296 2.59 22.54 29.24
C ASP A 296 1.14 23.00 29.48
N GLU A 297 0.63 23.85 28.59
CA GLU A 297 -0.76 24.36 28.63
C GLU A 297 -1.83 23.25 28.54
N ARG A 298 -1.45 22.04 28.11
CA ARG A 298 -2.33 20.88 27.97
C ARG A 298 -2.23 19.93 29.17
N GLY A 299 -1.42 20.26 30.17
CA GLY A 299 -1.17 19.42 31.34
C GLY A 299 -0.24 18.23 31.05
N VAL A 300 0.49 18.24 29.93
CA VAL A 300 1.47 17.22 29.58
C VAL A 300 2.85 17.65 30.08
N ARG A 301 3.66 16.71 30.57
CA ARG A 301 5.02 17.01 31.01
C ARG A 301 5.85 17.59 29.87
N LYS A 302 6.44 18.76 30.07
CA LYS A 302 7.33 19.42 29.10
C LYS A 302 8.54 18.56 28.75
N ILE A 303 9.09 17.87 29.76
CA ILE A 303 10.20 16.93 29.59
C ILE A 303 9.74 15.54 30.02
N ASN A 304 9.71 14.61 29.07
CA ASN A 304 9.44 13.21 29.36
C ASN A 304 10.70 12.47 29.84
N GLU A 305 10.53 11.24 30.33
CA GLU A 305 11.61 10.43 30.90
C GLU A 305 12.75 10.17 29.91
N ASN A 306 12.44 9.83 28.66
CA ASN A 306 13.44 9.57 27.62
C ASN A 306 14.25 10.82 27.28
N THR A 307 13.59 11.97 27.16
CA THR A 307 14.24 13.27 26.92
C THR A 307 15.15 13.64 28.08
N LEU A 308 14.71 13.42 29.32
CA LEU A 308 15.52 13.69 30.52
C LEU A 308 16.79 12.83 30.55
N VAL A 309 16.68 11.53 30.25
CA VAL A 309 17.85 10.64 30.17
C VAL A 309 18.80 11.08 29.06
N ALA A 310 18.26 11.38 27.86
CA ALA A 310 19.06 11.84 26.73
C ALA A 310 19.81 13.15 27.05
N LEU A 311 19.12 14.13 27.65
CA LEU A 311 19.72 15.40 28.07
C LEU A 311 20.83 15.18 29.11
N ALA A 312 20.58 14.37 30.14
CA ALA A 312 21.57 14.11 31.18
C ALA A 312 22.84 13.44 30.62
N LEU A 313 22.69 12.53 29.66
CA LEU A 313 23.82 11.90 28.97
C LEU A 313 24.53 12.87 28.04
N ALA A 314 23.80 13.66 27.26
CA ALA A 314 24.37 14.67 26.36
C ALA A 314 25.16 15.72 27.13
N VAL A 315 24.62 16.23 28.24
CA VAL A 315 25.34 17.13 29.15
C VAL A 315 26.60 16.47 29.69
N ALA A 316 26.50 15.24 30.20
CA ALA A 316 27.66 14.54 30.75
C ALA A 316 28.79 14.36 29.72
N GLN A 317 28.44 14.06 28.46
CA GLN A 317 29.39 13.79 27.38
C GLN A 317 29.87 15.05 26.62
N SER A 318 29.16 16.18 26.74
CA SER A 318 29.49 17.42 26.02
C SER A 318 30.91 17.94 26.33
N LEU A 319 31.55 18.63 25.38
CA LEU A 319 32.82 19.31 25.62
C LEU A 319 32.60 20.62 26.40
N PRO A 320 33.59 21.13 27.15
CA PRO A 320 33.47 22.41 27.86
C PRO A 320 33.10 23.57 26.94
N GLU A 321 33.62 23.59 25.71
CA GLU A 321 33.32 24.59 24.67
C GLU A 321 31.84 24.57 24.23
N GLN A 322 31.16 23.44 24.38
CA GLN A 322 29.75 23.27 24.01
C GLN A 322 28.79 23.67 25.14
N ARG A 323 29.30 24.22 26.25
CA ARG A 323 28.47 24.60 27.41
C ARG A 323 27.27 25.44 27.01
N ASP A 324 27.52 26.54 26.31
CA ASP A 324 26.46 27.51 26.02
C ASP A 324 25.43 26.93 25.03
N LEU A 325 25.88 26.12 24.08
CA LEU A 325 25.01 25.38 23.16
C LEU A 325 24.11 24.40 23.92
N MET A 326 24.66 23.65 24.90
CA MET A 326 23.87 22.72 25.72
C MET A 326 22.85 23.45 26.60
N ILE A 327 23.21 24.59 27.20
CA ILE A 327 22.27 25.41 27.97
C ILE A 327 21.13 25.89 27.07
N LYS A 328 21.45 26.47 25.91
CA LYS A 328 20.44 26.94 24.94
C LYS A 328 19.53 25.81 24.46
N LEU A 329 20.07 24.61 24.25
CA LEU A 329 19.30 23.44 23.87
C LEU A 329 18.28 23.06 24.96
N ILE A 330 18.71 23.00 26.22
CA ILE A 330 17.82 22.67 27.34
C ILE A 330 16.73 23.74 27.48
N VAL A 331 17.07 25.02 27.39
CA VAL A 331 16.10 26.13 27.42
C VAL A 331 15.07 25.99 26.30
N ASN A 332 15.50 25.73 25.08
CA ASN A 332 14.60 25.58 23.93
C ASN A 332 13.71 24.34 24.03
N LEU A 333 14.18 23.27 24.67
CA LEU A 333 13.36 22.08 24.96
C LEU A 333 12.32 22.32 26.07
N LEU A 334 12.56 23.25 27.00
CA LEU A 334 11.59 23.65 28.02
C LEU A 334 10.57 24.68 27.51
N LYS A 335 10.97 25.51 26.56
CA LYS A 335 10.12 26.53 25.94
C LYS A 335 9.04 25.90 25.06
N ASN A 336 9.39 24.84 24.31
CA ASN A 336 8.51 24.13 23.39
C ASN A 336 7.47 23.27 24.10
#